data_AF-A0A7S4SLJ8-F1
#
_entry.id   AF-A0A7S4SLJ8-F1
#
_cell.length_a   1.000
_cell.length_b   1.000
_cell.length_c   1.000
_cell.angle_alpha   90.00
_cell.angle_beta   90.00
_cell.angle_gamma   90.00
#
_symmetry.space_group_name_H-M   'P 1'
#
loop_
_entity.id
_entity.type
_entity.pdbx_description
1 polymer ?
#
loop_
_entity_poly.entity_id
_entity_poly.type
_entity_poly.pdbx_seq_one_letter_code
_entity_poly.pdbx_strand_id
1 'polypeptide(L)'
;MEDILGRVPIHYICCNGADPDVIDHLLSPDPATATIADQAGWLPLHVACQMGVSTESMQKLLGANPSAVTAKTAKGSTPLSLISRIDCKNKGELVSLLENPPMEQSHNNRHVSFVVSRAA
;
A
#
# COMPACT_ATOMS: atom_id res chain seq x y z
N MET A 1 13.12 8.72 -3.49
CA MET A 1 13.13 9.87 -4.44
C MET A 1 11.76 9.92 -5.08
N GLU A 2 11.10 11.07 -5.00
CA GLU A 2 9.77 11.32 -5.56
C GLU A 2 9.90 12.12 -6.87
N ASP A 3 8.93 11.99 -7.76
CA ASP A 3 8.81 12.85 -8.94
C ASP A 3 8.17 14.22 -8.61
N ILE A 4 7.95 15.05 -9.63
CA ILE A 4 7.31 16.37 -9.48
C ILE A 4 5.87 16.31 -8.95
N LEU A 5 5.23 15.15 -8.99
CA LEU A 5 3.88 14.90 -8.50
C LEU A 5 3.89 14.26 -7.09
N GLY A 6 5.05 14.06 -6.47
CA GLY A 6 5.18 13.37 -5.17
C GLY A 6 5.06 11.84 -5.29
N ARG A 7 5.19 11.29 -6.50
CA ARG A 7 5.05 9.85 -6.73
C ARG A 7 6.38 9.15 -6.56
N VAL A 8 6.36 8.08 -5.76
CA VAL A 8 7.44 7.08 -5.69
C VAL A 8 7.24 5.94 -6.69
N PRO A 9 8.28 5.14 -7.00
CA PRO A 9 8.23 4.09 -8.01
C PRO A 9 7.03 3.12 -7.88
N ILE A 10 6.59 2.82 -6.66
CA ILE A 10 5.47 1.90 -6.41
C ILE A 10 4.13 2.44 -6.97
N HIS A 11 3.95 3.75 -7.09
CA HIS A 11 2.77 4.33 -7.75
C HIS A 11 2.69 3.92 -9.21
N TYR A 12 3.81 3.93 -9.93
CA TYR A 12 3.83 3.57 -11.35
C TYR A 12 3.68 2.07 -11.59
N ILE A 13 4.23 1.24 -10.70
CA ILE A 13 4.03 -0.22 -10.75
C ILE A 13 2.54 -0.55 -10.57
N CYS A 14 1.87 0.13 -9.63
CA CYS A 14 0.42 -0.02 -9.45
C CYS A 14 -0.39 0.41 -10.69
N CYS A 15 0.12 1.35 -11.49
CA CYS A 15 -0.49 1.74 -12.77
C CYS A 15 -0.37 0.68 -13.86
N ASN A 16 0.68 -0.15 -13.85
CA ASN A 16 1.02 -1.02 -14.98
C ASN A 16 0.74 -2.51 -14.71
N GLY A 17 -0.32 -2.83 -13.97
CA GLY A 17 -0.73 -4.21 -13.67
C GLY A 17 -0.16 -4.78 -12.37
N ALA A 18 0.75 -4.07 -11.72
CA ALA A 18 1.23 -4.33 -10.37
C ALA A 18 1.66 -5.79 -10.14
N ASP A 19 2.68 -6.26 -10.85
CA ASP A 19 3.20 -7.62 -10.62
C ASP A 19 3.59 -7.80 -9.13
N PRO A 20 3.06 -8.83 -8.45
CA PRO A 20 3.25 -9.01 -7.01
C PRO A 20 4.72 -9.20 -6.63
N ASP A 21 5.54 -9.83 -7.48
CA ASP A 21 6.96 -10.02 -7.21
C ASP A 21 7.72 -8.70 -7.31
N VAL A 22 7.35 -7.85 -8.26
CA VAL A 22 7.94 -6.51 -8.43
C VAL A 22 7.56 -5.60 -7.25
N ILE A 23 6.31 -5.69 -6.78
CA ILE A 23 5.88 -4.97 -5.56
C ILE A 23 6.69 -5.43 -4.35
N ASP A 24 6.86 -6.75 -4.18
CA ASP A 24 7.63 -7.31 -3.06
C ASP A 24 9.09 -6.86 -3.10
N HIS A 25 9.72 -6.90 -4.27
CA HIS A 25 11.09 -6.41 -4.46
C HIS A 25 11.26 -4.93 -4.11
N LEU A 26 10.25 -4.11 -4.39
CA LEU A 26 10.31 -2.68 -4.09
C LEU A 26 10.00 -2.37 -2.62
N LEU A 27 9.13 -3.15 -1.98
CA LEU A 27 8.76 -3.01 -0.56
C LEU A 27 9.79 -3.65 0.38
N SER A 28 10.50 -4.68 -0.05
CA SER A 28 11.51 -5.40 0.73
C SER A 28 12.59 -4.49 1.37
N PRO A 29 13.21 -3.52 0.65
CA PRO A 29 14.19 -2.63 1.26
C PRO A 29 13.58 -1.57 2.18
N ASP A 30 12.36 -1.10 1.88
CA ASP A 30 11.66 -0.09 2.69
C ASP A 30 10.13 -0.20 2.53
N PRO A 31 9.44 -0.89 3.44
CA PRO A 31 7.97 -1.01 3.42
C PRO A 31 7.26 0.33 3.62
N ALA A 32 7.93 1.32 4.22
CA ALA A 32 7.33 2.64 4.44
C ALA A 32 7.01 3.35 3.12
N THR A 33 7.59 2.91 2.00
CA THR A 33 7.25 3.42 0.66
C THR A 33 5.77 3.23 0.30
N ALA A 34 5.06 2.26 0.90
CA ALA A 34 3.62 2.09 0.77
C ALA A 34 2.78 3.15 1.51
N THR A 35 3.42 3.99 2.33
CA THR A 35 2.77 5.06 3.12
C THR A 35 2.92 6.44 2.48
N ILE A 36 3.75 6.56 1.44
CA ILE A 36 4.02 7.84 0.77
C ILE A 36 2.85 8.18 -0.14
N ALA A 37 2.20 9.31 0.13
CA ALA A 37 1.12 9.82 -0.70
C ALA A 37 1.65 10.82 -1.73
N ASP A 38 1.12 10.77 -2.95
CA ASP A 38 1.39 11.79 -3.97
C ASP A 38 0.74 13.14 -3.61
N GLN A 39 0.98 14.18 -4.42
CA GLN A 39 0.42 15.53 -4.20
C GLN A 39 -1.11 15.58 -4.19
N ALA A 40 -1.79 14.59 -4.76
CA ALA A 40 -3.24 14.47 -4.70
C ALA A 40 -3.72 13.65 -3.49
N GLY A 41 -2.81 13.29 -2.57
CA GLY A 41 -3.09 12.43 -1.42
C GLY A 41 -3.27 10.96 -1.81
N TRP A 42 -2.84 10.55 -3.00
CA TRP A 42 -2.96 9.15 -3.42
C TRP A 42 -1.81 8.35 -2.87
N LEU A 43 -2.13 7.46 -1.93
CA LEU A 43 -1.29 6.31 -1.61
C LEU A 43 -1.21 5.31 -2.78
N PRO A 44 -0.18 4.45 -2.83
CA PRO A 44 -0.07 3.37 -3.80
C PRO A 44 -1.31 2.45 -3.80
N LEU A 45 -1.92 2.22 -2.63
CA LEU A 45 -3.16 1.45 -2.53
C LEU A 45 -4.31 2.09 -3.30
N HIS A 46 -4.45 3.43 -3.32
CA HIS A 46 -5.49 4.09 -4.10
C HIS A 46 -5.28 3.86 -5.60
N VAL A 47 -4.04 3.94 -6.07
CA VAL A 47 -3.69 3.65 -7.46
C VAL A 47 -4.02 2.20 -7.81
N ALA A 48 -3.60 1.26 -6.97
CA ALA A 48 -3.89 -0.17 -7.13
C ALA A 48 -5.41 -0.46 -7.20
N CYS A 49 -6.19 0.19 -6.34
CA CYS A 49 -7.66 0.10 -6.33
C CYS A 49 -8.28 0.70 -7.59
N GLN A 50 -7.75 1.81 -8.10
CA GLN A 50 -8.24 2.46 -9.31
C GLN A 50 -7.93 1.67 -10.59
N MET A 51 -6.85 0.88 -10.57
CA MET A 51 -6.40 0.10 -11.72
C MET A 51 -6.89 -1.35 -11.71
N GLY A 52 -7.50 -1.81 -10.62
CA GLY A 52 -8.02 -3.17 -10.51
C GLY A 52 -6.91 -4.22 -10.53
N VAL A 53 -5.89 -4.04 -9.69
CA VAL A 53 -4.74 -4.96 -9.60
C VAL A 53 -5.14 -6.36 -9.13
N SER A 54 -4.22 -7.32 -9.23
CA SER A 54 -4.45 -8.67 -8.70
C SER A 54 -4.65 -8.66 -7.17
N THR A 55 -5.30 -9.70 -6.66
CA THR A 55 -5.51 -9.88 -5.22
C THR A 55 -4.20 -10.02 -4.46
N GLU A 56 -3.23 -10.72 -5.02
CA GLU A 56 -1.89 -10.89 -4.43
C GLU A 56 -1.16 -9.54 -4.29
N SER A 57 -1.19 -8.73 -5.36
CA SER A 57 -0.60 -7.39 -5.37
C SER A 57 -1.22 -6.49 -4.29
N MET A 58 -2.54 -6.58 -4.13
CA MET A 58 -3.26 -5.83 -3.10
C MET A 58 -2.89 -6.31 -1.69
N GLN A 59 -2.75 -7.63 -1.49
CA GLN A 59 -2.31 -8.19 -0.20
C GLN A 59 -0.91 -7.72 0.18
N LYS A 60 0.03 -7.65 -0.77
CA LYS A 60 1.38 -7.12 -0.51
C LYS A 60 1.35 -5.65 -0.06
N LEU A 61 0.56 -4.82 -0.75
CA LEU A 61 0.39 -3.41 -0.37
C LEU A 61 -0.26 -3.25 1.00
N LEU A 62 -1.29 -4.05 1.30
CA LEU A 62 -1.96 -4.05 2.60
C LEU A 62 -1.06 -4.55 3.72
N GLY A 63 -0.20 -5.54 3.44
CA GLY A 63 0.78 -6.03 4.40
C GLY A 63 1.81 -4.97 4.78
N ALA A 64 2.22 -4.12 3.83
CA ALA A 64 3.14 -3.02 4.10
C ALA A 64 2.45 -1.81 4.75
N ASN A 65 1.18 -1.52 4.41
CA ASN A 65 0.43 -0.43 4.99
C ASN A 65 -1.07 -0.78 5.19
N PRO A 66 -1.43 -1.45 6.30
CA PRO A 66 -2.82 -1.81 6.59
C PRO A 66 -3.71 -0.57 6.80
N SER A 67 -3.13 0.52 7.32
CA SER A 67 -3.87 1.76 7.61
C SER A 67 -4.38 2.47 6.35
N ALA A 68 -3.83 2.13 5.17
CA ALA A 68 -4.22 2.72 3.90
C ALA A 68 -5.70 2.47 3.54
N VAL A 69 -6.33 1.41 4.07
CA VAL A 69 -7.74 1.06 3.75
C VAL A 69 -8.75 2.16 4.09
N THR A 70 -8.47 2.96 5.13
CA THR A 70 -9.32 4.08 5.54
C THR A 70 -8.79 5.44 5.11
N ALA A 71 -7.61 5.49 4.50
CA ALA A 71 -7.01 6.72 4.03
C ALA A 71 -7.89 7.39 2.98
N LYS A 72 -7.80 8.72 2.92
CA LYS A 72 -8.55 9.53 1.96
C LYS A 72 -7.58 10.30 1.10
N THR A 73 -7.83 10.27 -0.20
CA THR A 73 -7.22 11.21 -1.16
C THR A 73 -7.65 12.65 -0.86
N ALA A 74 -7.00 13.64 -1.48
CA ALA A 74 -7.39 15.05 -1.39
C ALA A 74 -8.83 15.31 -1.87
N LYS A 75 -9.40 14.42 -2.70
CA LYS A 75 -10.80 14.46 -3.14
C LYS A 75 -11.76 13.73 -2.18
N GLY A 76 -11.28 13.26 -1.02
CA GLY A 76 -12.07 12.55 -0.03
C GLY A 76 -12.42 11.10 -0.40
N SER A 77 -11.85 10.56 -1.48
CA SER A 77 -12.10 9.18 -1.91
C SER A 77 -11.23 8.21 -1.12
N THR A 78 -11.85 7.14 -0.59
CA THR A 78 -11.17 5.99 0.04
C THR A 78 -10.89 4.89 -0.98
N PRO A 79 -9.96 3.94 -0.71
CA PRO A 79 -9.71 2.79 -1.58
C PRO A 79 -10.99 2.02 -1.93
N LEU A 80 -11.86 1.79 -0.93
CA LEU A 80 -13.15 1.11 -1.12
C LEU A 80 -14.07 1.86 -2.08
N SER A 81 -14.11 3.19 -1.97
CA SER A 81 -14.91 4.03 -2.88
C SER A 81 -14.37 4.02 -4.31
N LEU A 82 -13.06 3.87 -4.49
CA LEU A 82 -12.43 3.78 -5.82
C LEU A 82 -12.74 2.42 -6.47
N ILE A 83 -12.56 1.31 -5.74
CA ILE A 83 -12.89 -0.04 -6.24
C ILE A 83 -14.37 -0.15 -6.61
N SER A 84 -15.26 0.46 -5.81
CA SER A 84 -16.70 0.44 -6.09
C SER A 84 -17.04 1.06 -7.45
N ARG A 85 -16.22 2.00 -7.95
CA ARG A 85 -16.44 2.74 -9.20
C ARG A 85 -15.79 2.12 -10.44
N ILE A 86 -14.95 1.10 -10.26
CA ILE A 86 -14.33 0.39 -11.38
C ILE A 86 -15.07 -0.92 -11.66
N ASP A 87 -14.88 -1.41 -12.88
CA ASP A 87 -15.31 -2.73 -13.31
C ASP A 87 -14.06 -3.60 -13.54
N CYS A 88 -13.92 -4.67 -12.76
CA CYS A 88 -12.80 -5.60 -12.84
C CYS A 88 -13.27 -7.00 -12.46
N LYS A 89 -12.62 -8.04 -13.02
CA LYS A 89 -13.05 -9.43 -12.86
C LYS A 89 -13.00 -9.91 -11.40
N ASN A 90 -12.05 -9.39 -10.64
CA ASN A 90 -11.78 -9.73 -9.24
C ASN A 90 -12.36 -8.70 -8.24
N LYS A 91 -13.29 -7.83 -8.67
CA LYS A 91 -13.85 -6.77 -7.82
C LYS A 91 -14.34 -7.27 -6.47
N GLY A 92 -15.08 -8.38 -6.46
CA GLY A 92 -15.61 -8.97 -5.22
C GLY A 92 -14.51 -9.32 -4.22
N GLU A 93 -13.44 -9.95 -4.70
CA GLU A 93 -12.30 -10.34 -3.87
C GLU A 93 -11.54 -9.11 -3.33
N LEU A 94 -11.34 -8.09 -4.17
CA LEU A 94 -10.68 -6.85 -3.75
C LEU A 94 -11.51 -6.09 -2.70
N VAL A 95 -12.83 -6.05 -2.85
CA VAL A 95 -13.73 -5.47 -1.83
C VAL A 95 -13.61 -6.25 -0.53
N SER A 96 -13.67 -7.58 -0.58
CA SER A 96 -13.55 -8.43 0.62
C SER A 96 -12.20 -8.24 1.32
N LEU A 97 -11.11 -8.04 0.58
CA LEU A 97 -9.79 -7.75 1.15
C LEU A 97 -9.71 -6.38 1.82
N LEU A 98 -10.43 -5.38 1.31
CA LEU A 98 -10.47 -4.05 1.95
C LEU A 98 -11.40 -4.00 3.17
N GLU A 99 -12.49 -4.77 3.15
CA GLU A 99 -13.40 -4.89 4.30
C GLU A 99 -12.78 -5.72 5.42
N ASN A 100 -12.03 -6.76 5.07
CA ASN A 100 -11.32 -7.62 6.00
C ASN A 100 -9.82 -7.62 5.64
N PRO A 101 -9.09 -6.52 5.92
CA PRO A 101 -7.66 -6.49 5.70
C PRO A 101 -7.02 -7.61 6.51
N PRO A 102 -6.03 -8.34 5.95
CA PRO A 102 -5.32 -9.39 6.68
C PRO A 102 -4.72 -8.77 7.93
N MET A 103 -5.35 -9.04 9.07
CA MET A 103 -5.00 -8.50 10.38
C MET A 103 -3.60 -9.01 10.72
N GLU A 104 -2.72 -8.08 11.12
CA GLU A 104 -1.32 -8.26 11.51
C GLU A 104 -0.78 -9.69 11.40
N GLN A 105 0.08 -9.94 10.41
CA GLN A 105 1.16 -10.87 10.67
C GLN A 105 2.05 -10.21 11.71
N SER A 106 1.76 -10.49 12.97
CA SER A 106 2.67 -10.31 14.10
C SER A 106 3.90 -11.18 13.88
N HIS A 107 4.74 -10.80 12.92
CA HIS A 107 6.15 -11.16 12.97
C HIS A 107 6.77 -10.30 14.05
N ASN A 108 6.56 -10.78 15.27
CA ASN A 108 7.44 -10.63 16.41
C ASN A 108 8.86 -10.99 15.99
N ASN A 109 9.53 -10.09 15.28
CA ASN A 109 10.97 -10.09 15.20
C ASN A 109 11.47 -8.99 16.13
N ARG A 110 11.59 -9.41 17.39
CA ARG A 110 12.62 -8.97 18.32
C ARG A 110 13.92 -8.67 17.57
N HIS A 111 14.14 -7.41 17.22
CA HIS A 111 15.44 -6.80 17.43
C HIS A 111 15.31 -5.84 18.61
N VAL A 112 15.40 -6.46 19.79
CA VAL A 112 15.55 -5.79 21.06
C VAL A 112 16.88 -5.02 21.02
N SER A 113 16.77 -3.69 21.07
CA SER A 113 17.62 -2.79 21.85
C SER A 113 19.14 -2.83 21.64
N PHE A 114 19.70 -1.74 21.13
CA PHE A 114 20.81 -1.11 21.86
C PHE A 114 20.41 0.29 22.30
N VAL A 115 20.14 0.36 23.60
CA VAL A 115 19.79 1.55 24.35
C VAL A 115 21.05 2.40 24.49
N VAL A 116 20.89 3.71 24.32
CA VAL A 116 21.79 4.72 24.85
C VAL A 116 22.18 4.38 26.29
N SER A 117 23.47 4.25 26.57
CA SER A 117 24.02 4.37 27.93
C SER A 117 25.09 5.46 27.94
N ARG A 118 24.88 6.40 28.86
CA ARG A 118 25.67 7.59 29.17
C ARG A 118 27.05 7.22 29.73
N ALA A 119 27.96 8.17 29.57
CA ALA A 119 28.97 8.63 30.53
C ALA A 119 29.95 7.60 31.15
N ALA A 120 31.22 7.76 30.79
CA ALA A 120 32.31 7.86 31.75
C ALA A 120 33.17 9.08 31.36
#